data_AF-A0A523JHT5-F1
#
_entry.id   AF-A0A523JHT5-F1
#
_cell.length_a   1.000
_cell.length_b   1.000
_cell.length_c   1.000
_cell.angle_alpha   90.00
_cell.angle_beta   90.00
_cell.angle_gamma   90.00
#
_symmetry.space_group_name_H-M   'P 1'
#
loop_
_entity.id
_entity.type
_entity.pdbx_description
1 polymer ?
#
loop_
_entity_poly.entity_id
_entity_poly.type
_entity_poly.pdbx_seq_one_letter_code
_entity_poly.pdbx_strand_id
1 'polypeptide(L)' 'MATEFFGGMINNSEAVQTKFQKAVEKALISTQEVKVGITPSEIIFSENKLKLLHYEPRVKKPLKTPLF' A
#
# COMPACT_ATOMS: atom_id res chain seq x y z
N MET A 1 -41.90 -15.66 -17.51
CA MET A 1 -41.07 -16.80 -17.07
C MET A 1 -39.70 -16.85 -17.74
N ALA A 2 -39.57 -17.21 -19.03
CA ALA A 2 -38.24 -17.27 -19.67
C ALA A 2 -37.55 -15.89 -19.80
N THR A 3 -38.31 -14.85 -20.18
CA THR A 3 -37.82 -13.47 -20.33
C THR A 3 -37.32 -12.85 -19.01
N GLU A 4 -37.96 -13.17 -17.89
CA GLU A 4 -37.56 -12.69 -16.55
C GLU A 4 -36.28 -13.37 -16.07
N PHE A 5 -36.09 -14.66 -16.39
CA PHE A 5 -34.87 -15.40 -16.08
C PHE A 5 -33.67 -14.85 -16.84
N PHE A 6 -33.81 -14.63 -18.16
CA PHE A 6 -32.74 -14.02 -18.97
C PHE A 6 -32.46 -12.57 -18.57
N GLY A 7 -33.49 -11.79 -18.22
CA GLY A 7 -33.31 -10.44 -17.68
C GLY A 7 -32.53 -10.41 -16.36
N GLY A 8 -32.81 -11.36 -15.45
CA GLY A 8 -32.05 -11.53 -14.21
C GLY A 8 -30.58 -11.92 -14.45
N MET A 9 -30.30 -12.75 -15.45
CA MET A 9 -28.92 -13.11 -15.82
C MET A 9 -28.15 -11.92 -16.40
N ILE A 10 -28.79 -11.10 -17.24
CA ILE A 10 -28.16 -9.90 -17.82
C ILE A 10 -27.80 -8.90 -16.71
N ASN A 11 -28.74 -8.60 -15.81
CA ASN A 11 -28.50 -7.69 -14.69
C ASN A 11 -27.35 -8.16 -13.77
N ASN A 12 -27.28 -9.47 -13.49
CA ASN A 12 -26.20 -10.04 -12.71
C ASN A 12 -24.86 -9.96 -13.44
N SER A 13 -24.84 -10.20 -14.76
CA SER A 13 -23.64 -10.07 -15.59
C SER A 13 -23.10 -8.64 -15.57
N GLU A 14 -23.96 -7.63 -15.71
CA GLU A 14 -23.58 -6.22 -15.65
C GLU A 14 -23.02 -5.83 -14.28
N ALA A 15 -23.64 -6.32 -13.20
CA ALA A 15 -23.15 -6.09 -11.84
C ALA A 15 -21.76 -6.73 -11.60
N VAL A 16 -21.52 -7.92 -12.13
CA VAL A 16 -20.22 -8.60 -12.04
C VAL A 16 -19.17 -7.86 -12.86
N GLN A 17 -19.50 -7.44 -14.08
CA GLN A 17 -18.59 -6.67 -14.94
C GLN A 17 -18.19 -5.34 -14.29
N THR A 18 -19.15 -4.64 -13.68
CA THR A 18 -18.90 -3.38 -12.98
C THR A 18 -17.99 -3.57 -11.76
N LYS A 19 -18.21 -4.64 -10.98
CA LYS A 19 -17.34 -4.97 -9.82
C LYS A 19 -15.92 -5.33 -10.28
N PHE A 20 -15.80 -6.08 -11.37
CA PHE A 20 -14.50 -6.44 -11.94
C PHE A 20 -13.74 -5.21 -12.43
N GLN A 21 -14.39 -4.32 -13.20
CA GLN A 21 -13.77 -3.08 -13.66
C GLN A 21 -13.26 -2.22 -12.50
N LYS A 22 -14.07 -2.03 -11.44
CA LYS A 22 -13.65 -1.29 -10.23
C LYS A 22 -12.48 -1.95 -9.50
N ALA A 23 -12.46 -3.27 -9.41
CA ALA A 23 -11.37 -4.00 -8.78
C ALA A 23 -10.06 -3.86 -9.56
N VAL A 24 -10.13 -3.94 -10.89
CA VAL A 24 -8.99 -3.76 -11.81
C VAL A 24 -8.46 -2.33 -11.73
N GLU A 25 -9.33 -1.33 -11.74
CA GLU A 25 -8.96 0.08 -11.59
C GLU A 25 -8.20 0.33 -10.28
N LYS A 26 -8.71 -0.21 -9.16
CA LYS A 26 -8.06 -0.08 -7.86
C LYS A 26 -6.73 -0.81 -7.76
N ALA A 27 -6.61 -1.99 -8.37
CA ALA A 27 -5.42 -2.82 -8.26
C ALA A 27 -4.29 -2.38 -9.20
N LEU A 28 -4.62 -1.96 -10.43
CA LEU A 28 -3.63 -1.71 -11.49
C LEU A 28 -3.45 -0.23 -11.83
N ILE A 29 -4.49 0.60 -11.68
CA ILE A 29 -4.45 2.02 -12.07
C ILE A 29 -4.17 2.89 -10.84
N SER A 30 -4.75 2.56 -9.68
CA SER A 30 -4.43 3.22 -8.41
C SER A 30 -3.32 2.54 -7.63
N THR A 31 -2.23 2.13 -8.29
CA THR A 31 -0.99 1.80 -7.59
C THR A 31 -0.45 3.09 -6.98
N GLN A 32 -0.92 3.41 -5.79
CA GLN A 32 -0.43 4.53 -5.02
C GLN A 32 1.06 4.28 -4.79
N GLU A 33 1.92 5.16 -5.33
CA GLU A 33 3.37 5.06 -5.13
C GLU A 33 3.66 5.05 -3.62
N VAL A 34 3.96 3.87 -3.09
CA VAL A 34 4.32 3.72 -1.69
C VAL A 34 5.75 4.22 -1.54
N LYS A 35 5.89 5.45 -1.03
CA LYS A 35 7.19 6.01 -0.68
C LYS A 35 7.74 5.24 0.51
N VAL A 36 8.76 4.43 0.28
CA VAL A 36 9.52 3.71 1.31
C VAL A 36 10.71 4.56 1.77
N GLY A 37 11.21 4.31 2.99
CA GLY A 37 12.39 5.01 3.51
C GLY A 37 12.16 6.48 3.86
N ILE A 38 10.91 6.88 4.15
CA ILE A 38 10.56 8.28 4.46
C ILE A 38 10.77 8.69 5.92
N THR A 39 11.09 7.75 6.81
CA THR A 39 11.35 8.06 8.22
C THR A 39 12.60 8.92 8.32
N PRO A 40 12.54 10.14 8.91
CA PRO A 40 13.70 11.01 8.99
C PRO A 40 14.86 10.32 9.68
N SER A 41 15.97 10.26 8.96
CA SER A 41 17.19 9.60 9.39
C SER A 41 18.40 10.20 8.72
N GLU A 42 19.55 10.05 9.35
CA GLU A 42 20.86 10.44 8.86
C GLU A 42 21.80 9.22 8.84
N ILE A 43 22.76 9.21 7.91
CA ILE A 43 23.80 8.17 7.86
C ILE A 43 24.94 8.62 8.78
N ILE A 44 25.17 7.89 9.87
CA ILE A 44 26.23 8.20 10.84
C ILE A 44 27.49 7.34 10.68
N PHE A 45 27.40 6.25 9.94
CA PHE A 45 28.54 5.40 9.60
C PHE A 45 28.30 4.73 8.24
N SER A 46 29.36 4.57 7.46
CA SER A 46 29.31 3.89 6.16
C SER A 46 30.62 3.16 5.91
N GLU A 47 30.53 1.87 5.57
CA GLU A 47 31.67 1.05 5.18
C GLU A 47 31.24 0.04 4.12
N ASN A 48 31.91 0.03 2.98
CA ASN A 48 31.54 -0.79 1.81
C ASN A 48 30.06 -0.60 1.42
N LYS A 49 29.24 -1.66 1.54
CA LYS A 49 27.79 -1.64 1.27
C LYS A 49 26.94 -1.44 2.54
N LEU A 50 27.57 -1.32 3.70
CA LEU A 50 26.90 -1.16 4.99
C LEU A 50 26.76 0.33 5.31
N LYS A 51 25.55 0.73 5.71
CA LYS A 51 25.23 2.07 6.19
C LYS A 51 24.49 1.97 7.50
N LEU A 52 24.95 2.69 8.51
CA LEU A 52 24.26 2.83 9.79
C LEU A 52 23.37 4.07 9.75
N LEU A 53 22.06 3.85 9.88
CA LEU A 53 21.08 4.93 9.95
C LEU A 53 20.79 5.28 11.40
N HIS A 54 20.86 6.57 11.73
CA HIS A 54 20.36 7.13 12.98
C HIS A 54 19.03 7.82 12.71
N TYR A 55 17.96 7.35 13.36
CA TYR A 55 16.62 7.91 13.19
C TYR A 55 16.40 9.11 14.11
N GLU A 56 15.70 10.13 13.59
CA GLU A 56 15.36 11.31 14.37
C GLU A 56 14.38 10.94 15.51
N PRO A 57 14.72 11.22 16.78
CA PRO A 57 13.82 10.95 17.90
C PRO A 57 12.53 11.77 17.80
N ARG A 58 11.37 11.10 17.79
CA ARG A 58 10.04 11.76 17.84
C ARG A 58 9.48 11.93 19.25
N VAL A 59 10.26 11.57 20.28
CA VAL A 59 9.84 11.57 21.68
C VAL A 59 10.72 12.51 22.52
N LYS A 60 10.13 13.13 23.55
CA LYS A 60 10.85 14.07 24.44
C LYS A 60 11.98 13.42 25.24
N LYS A 61 11.83 12.14 25.62
CA LYS A 61 12.79 11.42 26.45
C LYS A 61 12.97 9.98 25.93
N PRO A 62 13.93 9.74 25.03
CA PRO A 62 14.25 8.39 24.60
C PRO A 62 14.86 7.57 25.75
N LEU A 63 14.78 6.25 25.64
CA LEU A 63 15.51 5.35 26.53
C LEU A 63 17.01 5.53 26.32
N LYS A 64 17.79 5.35 27.40
CA LYS A 64 19.25 5.52 27.34
C LYS A 64 19.94 4.48 26.46
N THR A 65 19.40 3.26 26.44
CA THR A 65 19.96 2.16 25.66
C THR A 65 19.33 2.15 24.27
N PRO A 66 20.14 2.18 23.18
CA PRO A 66 19.62 2.08 21.82
C PRO A 66 19.14 0.66 21.51
N LEU A 67 18.36 0.52 20.44
CA LEU A 67 18.01 -0.76 19.83
C LEU A 67 19.02 -1.06 18.71
N PHE A 68 19.45 -2.32 18.62
CA PHE A 68 20.43 -2.81 17.64
C PHE A 68 19.77 -3.77 16.66
#